data_AF-X1SM34-F1
#
_entry.id   AF-X1SM34-F1
#
_cell.length_a   1.000
_cell.length_b   1.000
_cell.length_c   1.000
_cell.angle_alpha   90.00
_cell.angle_beta   90.00
_cell.angle_gamma   90.00
#
_symmetry.space_group_name_H-M   'P 1'
#
loop_
_entity.id
_entity.type
_entity.pdbx_description
1 polymer ?
#
loop_
_entity_poly.entity_id
_entity_poly.type
_entity_poly.pdbx_seq_one_letter_code
_entity_poly.pdbx_strand_id
1 'polypeptide(L)'
;MEDMEPTNLCETCRKELECLERGIFERETCDEYQPLPLGELLARDEFVRAVMVGACPKCGSEDTYGCENNPLLQDSTIGHCLDCETYWCLECDYVFETIEEGMQCSHWAICTQCSDENGYLDPIEFMETICETCEYYDDGCQLEDPFDCAKQWQYVCPYEGDVTECPKIKEFLLEQA
;
A
#
# COMPACT_ATOMS: atom_id res chain seq x y z
N MET A 1 -17.94 -15.88 19.99
CA MET A 1 -18.45 -14.57 19.55
C MET A 1 -17.21 -13.75 19.43
N GLU A 2 -16.64 -13.73 18.23
CA GLU A 2 -15.47 -12.90 17.94
C GLU A 2 -15.94 -11.45 18.02
N ASP A 3 -15.22 -10.66 18.81
CA ASP A 3 -15.32 -9.21 18.81
C ASP A 3 -14.95 -8.74 17.40
N MET A 4 -15.95 -8.55 16.55
CA MET A 4 -15.83 -7.68 15.38
C MET A 4 -15.37 -6.34 15.94
N GLU A 5 -14.11 -5.98 15.69
CA GLU A 5 -13.65 -4.63 15.96
C GLU A 5 -14.66 -3.65 15.35
N PRO A 6 -15.04 -2.58 16.06
CA PRO A 6 -16.02 -1.65 15.55
C PRO A 6 -15.42 -1.00 14.30
N THR A 7 -15.79 -1.52 13.12
CA THR A 7 -15.65 -0.80 11.84
C THR A 7 -16.08 0.62 12.12
N ASN A 8 -15.18 1.57 11.91
CA ASN A 8 -15.45 2.96 12.23
C ASN A 8 -16.67 3.38 11.39
N LEU A 9 -17.85 3.43 12.01
CA LEU A 9 -19.10 3.60 11.28
C LEU A 9 -19.16 4.97 10.58
N CYS A 10 -18.25 5.92 10.92
CA CYS A 10 -18.03 7.15 10.17
C CYS A 10 -17.54 6.91 8.73
N GLU A 11 -16.84 5.81 8.46
CA GLU A 11 -16.47 5.41 7.09
C GLU A 11 -17.70 5.16 6.23
N THR A 12 -18.87 4.88 6.80
CA THR A 12 -20.12 4.70 6.02
C THR A 12 -20.97 5.96 5.98
N CYS A 13 -20.49 7.08 6.54
CA CYS A 13 -21.22 8.34 6.64
C CYS A 13 -20.96 9.22 5.41
N ARG A 14 -21.99 9.79 4.82
CA ARG A 14 -21.87 10.79 3.75
C ARG A 14 -21.07 12.04 4.18
N LYS A 15 -21.03 12.31 5.49
CA LYS A 15 -20.37 13.46 6.11
C LYS A 15 -18.98 13.13 6.68
N GLU A 16 -18.35 12.06 6.22
CA GLU A 16 -17.07 11.58 6.77
C GLU A 16 -16.02 12.69 6.90
N LEU A 17 -15.78 13.48 5.85
CA LEU A 17 -14.82 14.60 5.88
C LEU A 17 -15.19 15.68 6.91
N GLU A 18 -16.46 16.04 6.99
CA GLU A 18 -16.95 17.05 7.93
C GLU A 18 -16.89 16.54 9.39
N CYS A 19 -17.06 15.23 9.59
CA CYS A 19 -16.90 14.58 10.88
C CYS A 19 -15.42 14.58 11.28
N LEU A 20 -14.52 14.26 10.35
CA LEU A 20 -13.07 14.29 10.56
C LEU A 20 -12.58 15.69 10.97
N GLU A 21 -13.01 16.75 10.26
CA GLU A 21 -12.69 18.14 10.59
C GLU A 21 -13.19 18.57 11.98
N ARG A 22 -14.28 17.95 12.45
CA ARG A 22 -14.88 18.20 13.77
C ARG A 22 -14.34 17.26 14.85
N GLY A 23 -13.43 16.34 14.51
CA GLY A 23 -12.87 15.35 15.43
C GLY A 23 -13.87 14.29 15.90
N ILE A 24 -14.88 13.98 15.08
CA ILE A 24 -15.92 13.00 15.37
C ILE A 24 -15.54 11.67 14.70
N PHE A 25 -15.06 10.72 15.51
CA PHE A 25 -14.58 9.41 15.04
C PHE A 25 -15.47 8.24 15.45
N GLU A 26 -16.46 8.48 16.31
CA GLU A 26 -17.35 7.44 16.82
C GLU A 26 -18.80 7.81 16.48
N ARG A 27 -19.57 6.84 15.99
CA ARG A 27 -20.98 7.05 15.66
C ARG A 27 -21.78 7.49 16.88
N GLU A 28 -21.49 6.97 18.06
CA GLU A 28 -22.18 7.36 19.30
C GLU A 28 -22.04 8.84 19.62
N THR A 29 -21.00 9.49 19.07
CA THR A 29 -20.72 10.92 19.25
C THR A 29 -21.18 11.79 18.08
N CYS A 30 -21.81 11.20 17.05
CA CYS A 30 -22.26 11.88 15.84
C CYS A 30 -23.79 12.07 15.82
N ASP A 31 -24.26 13.23 16.26
CA ASP A 31 -25.69 13.60 16.20
C ASP A 31 -26.22 13.76 14.75
N GLU A 32 -25.32 13.85 13.77
CA GLU A 32 -25.63 14.12 12.36
C GLU A 32 -25.32 12.95 11.42
N TYR A 33 -25.21 11.72 11.93
CA TYR A 33 -24.87 10.54 11.14
C TYR A 33 -25.84 10.33 9.96
N GLN A 34 -25.27 10.28 8.75
CA GLN A 34 -26.01 10.07 7.50
C GLN A 34 -25.40 8.89 6.75
N PRO A 35 -25.95 7.66 6.92
CA PRO A 35 -25.40 6.49 6.25
C PRO A 35 -25.53 6.62 4.74
N LEU A 36 -24.49 6.21 4.02
CA LEU A 36 -24.54 6.02 2.58
C LEU A 36 -25.52 4.87 2.26
N PRO A 37 -26.42 5.04 1.27
CA PRO A 37 -27.25 3.93 0.79
C PRO A 37 -26.35 2.85 0.19
N LEU A 38 -26.82 1.60 0.21
CA LEU A 38 -26.04 0.43 -0.26
C LEU A 38 -25.44 0.63 -1.65
N GLY A 39 -26.18 1.22 -2.59
CA GLY A 39 -25.67 1.48 -3.95
C GLY A 39 -24.47 2.44 -3.99
N GLU A 40 -24.45 3.45 -3.11
CA GLU A 40 -23.31 4.38 -3.02
C GLU A 40 -22.12 3.74 -2.29
N LEU A 41 -22.37 2.89 -1.29
CA LEU A 41 -21.31 2.11 -0.63
C LEU A 41 -20.62 1.17 -1.63
N LEU A 42 -21.39 0.47 -2.46
CA LEU A 42 -20.86 -0.43 -3.49
C LEU A 42 -20.07 0.35 -4.55
N ALA A 43 -20.58 1.49 -5.03
CA ALA A 43 -19.88 2.31 -6.01
C ALA A 43 -18.57 2.90 -5.45
N ARG A 44 -18.56 3.26 -4.16
CA ARG A 44 -17.33 3.72 -3.50
C ARG A 44 -16.33 2.59 -3.33
N ASP A 45 -16.78 1.42 -2.90
CA ASP A 45 -15.93 0.23 -2.77
C ASP A 45 -15.31 -0.17 -4.11
N GLU A 46 -16.10 -0.21 -5.18
CA GLU A 46 -15.63 -0.41 -6.56
C GLU A 46 -14.55 0.63 -6.95
N PHE A 47 -14.78 1.91 -6.66
CA PHE A 47 -13.79 2.95 -6.91
C PHE A 47 -12.49 2.75 -6.10
N VAL A 48 -12.59 2.43 -4.81
CA VAL A 48 -11.41 2.19 -3.96
C VAL A 48 -10.61 1.00 -4.48
N ARG A 49 -11.27 -0.10 -4.84
CA ARG A 49 -10.62 -1.29 -5.42
C ARG A 49 -9.90 -0.94 -6.73
N ALA A 50 -10.56 -0.21 -7.63
CA ALA A 50 -9.97 0.23 -8.88
C ALA A 50 -8.74 1.15 -8.67
N VAL A 51 -8.74 2.01 -7.65
CA VAL A 51 -7.62 2.91 -7.36
C VAL A 51 -6.46 2.22 -6.62
N MET A 52 -6.76 1.39 -5.62
CA MET A 52 -5.74 0.80 -4.74
C MET A 52 -5.13 -0.48 -5.31
N VAL A 53 -5.92 -1.27 -6.04
CA VAL A 53 -5.50 -2.60 -6.55
C VAL A 53 -5.27 -2.55 -8.07
N GLY A 54 -6.07 -1.74 -8.77
CA GLY A 54 -5.99 -1.63 -10.23
C GLY A 54 -6.61 -2.82 -10.97
N ALA A 55 -6.43 -2.84 -12.29
CA ALA A 55 -6.96 -3.89 -13.15
C ALA A 55 -6.07 -5.14 -13.13
N CYS A 56 -6.68 -6.31 -13.25
CA CYS A 56 -5.98 -7.58 -13.28
C CYS A 56 -5.00 -7.66 -14.47
N PRO A 57 -3.71 -7.97 -14.25
CA PRO A 57 -2.70 -8.02 -15.31
C PRO A 57 -2.96 -9.14 -16.34
N LYS A 58 -3.76 -10.16 -15.97
CA LYS A 58 -4.05 -11.31 -16.84
C LYS A 58 -5.26 -11.12 -17.73
N CYS A 59 -6.37 -10.59 -17.19
CA CYS A 59 -7.64 -10.48 -17.93
C CYS A 59 -8.13 -9.04 -18.15
N GLY A 60 -7.51 -8.06 -17.49
CA GLY A 60 -7.90 -6.65 -17.55
C GLY A 60 -9.19 -6.30 -16.79
N SER A 61 -9.73 -7.21 -15.98
CA SER A 61 -10.89 -6.94 -15.13
C SER A 61 -10.55 -5.96 -14.01
N GLU A 62 -11.47 -5.06 -13.70
CA GLU A 62 -11.43 -4.16 -12.54
C GLU A 62 -12.09 -4.76 -11.30
N ASP A 63 -12.68 -5.97 -11.41
CA ASP A 63 -13.22 -6.69 -10.25
C ASP A 63 -12.09 -7.39 -9.48
N THR A 64 -11.33 -6.56 -8.80
CA THR A 64 -10.12 -6.92 -8.06
C THR A 64 -10.28 -6.60 -6.58
N TYR A 65 -9.47 -7.23 -5.74
CA TYR A 65 -9.52 -7.09 -4.28
C TYR A 65 -8.10 -7.19 -3.69
N GLY A 66 -7.80 -6.34 -2.71
CA GLY A 66 -6.52 -6.36 -1.98
C GLY A 66 -6.56 -7.40 -0.86
N CYS A 67 -5.52 -8.22 -0.75
CA CYS A 67 -5.48 -9.32 0.23
C CYS A 67 -4.93 -8.91 1.61
N GLU A 68 -4.89 -7.61 1.95
CA GLU A 68 -4.40 -7.10 3.23
C GLU A 68 -5.02 -7.77 4.47
N ASN A 69 -6.30 -8.14 4.38
CA ASN A 69 -7.07 -8.75 5.47
C ASN A 69 -7.27 -10.26 5.26
N ASN A 70 -6.56 -10.88 4.30
CA ASN A 70 -6.70 -12.30 4.01
C ASN A 70 -5.90 -13.12 5.03
N PRO A 71 -6.54 -13.95 5.89
CA PRO A 71 -5.84 -14.70 6.93
C PRO A 71 -4.88 -15.77 6.38
N LEU A 72 -5.01 -16.14 5.10
CA LEU A 72 -4.10 -17.09 4.46
C LEU A 72 -2.82 -16.44 3.98
N LEU A 73 -2.81 -15.13 3.72
CA LEU A 73 -1.69 -14.42 3.13
C LEU A 73 -1.03 -13.51 4.17
N GLN A 74 0.30 -13.45 4.17
CA GLN A 74 1.07 -12.58 5.08
C GLN A 74 1.65 -11.36 4.35
N ASP A 75 1.00 -10.97 3.25
CA ASP A 75 1.48 -9.93 2.35
C ASP A 75 0.30 -9.08 1.88
N SER A 76 0.25 -7.83 2.36
CA SER A 76 -0.77 -6.86 2.02
C SER A 76 -0.66 -6.34 0.58
N THR A 77 0.46 -6.61 -0.09
CA THR A 77 0.69 -6.23 -1.48
C THR A 77 0.20 -7.29 -2.45
N ILE A 78 -0.55 -8.30 -2.03
CA ILE A 78 -1.14 -9.27 -2.94
C ILE A 78 -2.53 -8.80 -3.37
N GLY A 79 -2.73 -8.67 -4.68
CA GLY A 79 -4.03 -8.50 -5.31
C GLY A 79 -4.65 -9.84 -5.73
N HIS A 80 -5.98 -9.89 -5.79
CA HIS A 80 -6.76 -11.02 -6.27
C HIS A 80 -7.84 -10.54 -7.24
N CYS A 81 -8.00 -11.25 -8.36
CA CYS A 81 -9.02 -10.97 -9.36
C CYS A 81 -10.18 -11.94 -9.19
N LEU A 82 -11.38 -11.41 -8.96
CA LEU A 82 -12.58 -12.22 -8.71
C LEU A 82 -13.14 -12.85 -9.99
N ASP A 83 -12.78 -12.32 -11.16
CA ASP A 83 -13.25 -12.85 -12.45
C ASP A 83 -12.42 -14.04 -12.96
N CYS A 84 -11.09 -14.01 -12.77
CA CYS A 84 -10.19 -15.02 -13.31
C CYS A 84 -9.32 -15.73 -12.27
N GLU A 85 -9.59 -15.47 -10.98
CA GLU A 85 -8.93 -16.09 -9.82
C GLU A 85 -7.40 -15.93 -9.82
N THR A 86 -6.92 -14.88 -10.49
CA THR A 86 -5.48 -14.61 -10.57
C THR A 86 -5.04 -13.79 -9.38
N TYR A 87 -3.93 -14.21 -8.78
CA TYR A 87 -3.25 -13.48 -7.73
C TYR A 87 -1.98 -12.85 -8.30
N TRP A 88 -1.66 -11.63 -7.89
CA TRP A 88 -0.42 -10.97 -8.29
C TRP A 88 0.06 -10.02 -7.20
N CYS A 89 1.33 -9.65 -7.25
CA CYS A 89 1.88 -8.62 -6.38
C CYS A 89 1.59 -7.25 -6.97
N LEU A 90 1.01 -6.35 -6.17
CA LEU A 90 0.66 -4.98 -6.51
C LEU A 90 1.87 -4.06 -6.67
N GLU A 91 3.02 -4.45 -6.14
CA GLU A 91 4.25 -3.65 -6.26
C GLU A 91 5.11 -4.08 -7.46
N CYS A 92 5.29 -5.39 -7.66
CA CYS A 92 6.22 -5.90 -8.69
C CYS A 92 5.54 -6.59 -9.88
N ASP A 93 4.20 -6.60 -9.94
CA ASP A 93 3.39 -7.26 -10.97
C ASP A 93 3.61 -8.77 -11.15
N TYR A 94 4.33 -9.42 -10.22
CA TYR A 94 4.53 -10.86 -10.28
C TYR A 94 3.20 -11.61 -10.15
N VAL A 95 2.87 -12.46 -11.12
CA VAL A 95 1.67 -13.29 -11.12
C VAL A 95 1.96 -14.63 -10.45
N PHE A 96 1.22 -14.96 -9.40
CA PHE A 96 1.40 -16.21 -8.67
C PHE A 96 0.70 -17.38 -9.39
N GLU A 97 1.43 -18.48 -9.59
CA GLU A 97 0.85 -19.72 -10.14
C GLU A 97 0.00 -20.47 -9.11
N THR A 98 0.43 -20.42 -7.86
CA THR A 98 -0.21 -21.08 -6.72
C THR A 98 -0.14 -20.18 -5.49
N ILE A 99 -1.14 -20.31 -4.61
CA ILE A 99 -1.18 -19.60 -3.34
C ILE A 99 -1.08 -20.61 -2.20
N GLU A 100 -0.19 -20.32 -1.25
CA GLU A 100 0.02 -21.13 -0.04
C GLU A 100 -0.17 -20.27 1.22
N GLU A 101 -0.48 -20.91 2.34
CA GLU A 101 -0.64 -20.23 3.62
C GLU A 101 0.69 -19.58 4.05
N GLY A 102 0.63 -18.30 4.43
CA GLY A 102 1.81 -17.52 4.80
C GLY A 102 2.66 -17.06 3.61
N MET A 103 2.15 -17.18 2.38
CA MET A 103 2.88 -16.74 1.21
C MET A 103 3.12 -15.22 1.22
N GLN A 104 4.32 -14.85 0.79
CA GLN A 104 4.76 -13.48 0.53
C GLN A 104 5.37 -13.42 -0.86
N CYS A 105 5.32 -12.26 -1.51
CA CYS A 105 5.99 -12.09 -2.78
C CYS A 105 7.52 -12.22 -2.61
N SER A 106 8.18 -12.94 -3.51
CA SER A 106 9.64 -13.12 -3.45
C SER A 106 10.42 -11.83 -3.65
N HIS A 107 9.80 -10.78 -4.20
CA HIS A 107 10.44 -9.48 -4.35
C HIS A 107 10.90 -8.91 -2.99
N TRP A 108 10.17 -9.18 -1.90
CA TRP A 108 10.54 -8.71 -0.57
C TRP A 108 11.94 -9.17 -0.16
N ALA A 109 12.23 -10.46 -0.34
CA ALA A 109 13.55 -11.01 -0.03
C ALA A 109 14.65 -10.37 -0.90
N ILE A 110 14.36 -10.11 -2.18
CA ILE A 110 15.29 -9.44 -3.10
C ILE A 110 15.55 -8.00 -2.67
N CYS A 111 14.50 -7.26 -2.31
CA CYS A 111 14.58 -5.89 -1.83
C CYS A 111 15.35 -5.81 -0.52
N THR A 112 15.02 -6.64 0.48
CA THR A 112 15.73 -6.71 1.76
C THR A 112 17.22 -6.99 1.56
N GLN A 113 17.57 -8.02 0.79
CA GLN A 113 18.97 -8.32 0.52
C GLN A 113 19.69 -7.16 -0.19
N CYS A 114 19.04 -6.53 -1.17
CA CYS A 114 19.61 -5.38 -1.87
C CYS A 114 19.82 -4.18 -0.93
N SER A 115 18.87 -3.96 -0.02
CA SER A 115 18.95 -2.93 1.01
C SER A 115 20.15 -3.15 1.91
N ASP A 116 20.31 -4.37 2.44
CA ASP A 116 21.44 -4.75 3.28
C ASP A 116 22.79 -4.58 2.59
N GLU A 117 22.88 -4.99 1.30
CA GLU A 117 24.11 -4.89 0.50
C GLU A 117 24.56 -3.44 0.26
N ASN A 118 23.60 -2.53 0.08
CA ASN A 118 23.88 -1.13 -0.25
C ASN A 118 23.79 -0.19 0.96
N GLY A 119 23.31 -0.70 2.10
CA GLY A 119 23.01 0.11 3.28
C GLY A 119 21.85 1.07 3.03
N TYR A 120 20.86 0.66 2.22
CA TYR A 120 19.65 1.45 2.06
C TYR A 120 18.80 1.38 3.32
N LEU A 121 18.12 2.48 3.62
CA LEU A 121 17.19 2.66 4.72
C LEU A 121 15.77 2.64 4.17
N ASP A 122 14.84 2.12 4.95
CA ASP A 122 13.42 2.33 4.69
C ASP A 122 13.02 3.80 5.01
N PRO A 123 11.85 4.28 4.56
CA PRO A 123 11.44 5.66 4.77
C PRO A 123 11.41 6.08 6.24
N ILE A 124 11.02 5.19 7.15
CA ILE A 124 10.93 5.47 8.58
C ILE A 124 12.35 5.54 9.14
N GLU A 125 13.22 4.59 8.85
CA GLU A 125 14.62 4.61 9.28
C GLU A 125 15.37 5.84 8.74
N PHE A 126 15.13 6.23 7.49
CA PHE A 126 15.65 7.46 6.91
C PHE A 126 15.16 8.67 7.69
N MET A 127 13.86 8.73 7.99
CA MET A 127 13.28 9.82 8.76
C MET A 127 13.86 9.87 10.18
N GLU A 128 13.96 8.75 10.90
CA GLU A 128 14.38 8.72 12.29
C GLU A 128 15.91 8.83 12.48
N THR A 129 16.70 8.28 11.56
CA THR A 129 18.17 8.19 11.71
C THR A 129 18.91 9.30 10.97
N ILE A 130 18.37 9.75 9.84
CA ILE A 130 18.99 10.80 9.00
C ILE A 130 18.20 12.11 9.08
N CYS A 131 16.89 12.08 9.33
CA CYS A 131 16.04 13.27 9.38
C CYS A 131 15.59 13.68 10.79
N GLU A 132 16.51 14.32 11.52
CA GLU A 132 16.11 15.30 12.55
C GLU A 132 16.40 16.75 12.11
N THR A 133 16.35 17.03 10.80
CA THR A 133 16.85 18.23 10.06
C THR A 133 18.32 18.04 9.64
N CYS A 134 18.64 17.93 8.34
CA CYS A 134 20.02 17.84 7.80
C CYS A 134 21.02 18.60 8.68
N GLU A 135 21.89 17.89 9.39
CA GLU A 135 22.45 18.35 10.68
C GLU A 135 23.21 19.70 10.61
N TYR A 136 23.66 20.15 9.43
CA TYR A 136 24.16 21.50 9.14
C TYR A 136 23.97 21.84 7.65
N TYR A 137 23.06 22.77 7.28
CA TYR A 137 22.82 23.25 5.90
C TYR A 137 24.09 23.35 5.04
N ASP A 138 24.34 22.30 4.25
CA ASP A 138 25.24 22.35 3.10
C ASP A 138 24.47 21.76 1.91
N ASP A 139 24.19 22.67 0.96
CA ASP A 139 23.55 22.47 -0.35
C ASP A 139 22.33 21.52 -0.40
N GLY A 140 21.13 22.03 -0.09
CA GLY A 140 19.91 21.63 -0.83
C GLY A 140 18.71 21.01 -0.10
N CYS A 141 18.65 20.92 1.23
CA CYS A 141 17.46 20.39 1.93
C CYS A 141 16.52 21.53 2.39
N GLN A 142 15.24 21.52 1.99
CA GLN A 142 14.26 22.54 2.40
C GLN A 142 13.34 22.01 3.51
N LEU A 143 13.15 22.82 4.56
CA LEU A 143 12.38 22.52 5.78
C LEU A 143 10.87 22.32 5.57
N GLU A 144 10.36 22.54 4.35
CA GLU A 144 8.93 22.63 4.09
C GLU A 144 8.30 21.27 3.74
N ASP A 145 9.12 20.28 3.37
CA ASP A 145 8.65 18.91 3.13
C ASP A 145 9.74 17.87 3.52
N PRO A 146 9.57 17.13 4.63
CA PRO A 146 10.50 16.05 5.01
C PRO A 146 10.57 14.92 3.97
N PHE A 147 9.64 14.86 3.02
CA PHE A 147 9.65 13.94 1.88
C PHE A 147 10.40 14.49 0.65
N ASP A 148 10.82 15.77 0.63
CA ASP A 148 11.59 16.39 -0.47
C ASP A 148 13.05 16.64 -0.06
N CYS A 149 13.73 15.57 0.36
CA CYS A 149 15.14 15.63 0.67
C CYS A 149 15.99 15.34 -0.57
N ALA A 150 16.72 16.35 -1.07
CA ALA A 150 17.63 16.21 -2.22
C ALA A 150 18.78 15.19 -2.02
N LYS A 151 18.95 14.66 -0.80
CA LYS A 151 19.94 13.62 -0.47
C LYS A 151 19.31 12.23 -0.24
N GLN A 152 17.98 12.10 -0.30
CA GLN A 152 17.27 10.84 -0.09
C GLN A 152 17.82 9.73 -0.99
N TRP A 153 18.10 10.03 -2.26
CA TRP A 153 18.67 9.10 -3.25
C TRP A 153 20.01 8.45 -2.84
N GLN A 154 20.73 9.00 -1.85
CA GLN A 154 21.96 8.40 -1.34
C GLN A 154 21.71 7.27 -0.34
N TYR A 155 20.51 7.24 0.25
CA TYR A 155 20.16 6.38 1.37
C TYR A 155 18.98 5.48 1.08
N VAL A 156 18.13 5.79 0.11
CA VAL A 156 17.02 4.93 -0.29
C VAL A 156 17.29 4.25 -1.61
N CYS A 157 16.59 3.14 -1.84
CA CYS A 157 16.62 2.46 -3.12
C CYS A 157 16.10 3.40 -4.23
N PRO A 158 16.82 3.59 -5.36
CA PRO A 158 16.36 4.46 -6.45
C PRO A 158 15.09 3.95 -7.16
N TYR A 159 14.68 2.71 -6.88
CA TYR A 159 13.48 2.08 -7.43
C TYR A 159 12.38 1.88 -6.39
N GLU A 160 12.50 2.50 -5.21
CA GLU A 160 11.49 2.38 -4.15
C GLU A 160 10.10 2.83 -4.62
N GLY A 161 10.03 3.91 -5.40
CA GLY A 161 8.76 4.42 -5.92
C GLY A 161 8.14 3.59 -7.06
N ASP A 162 8.93 2.72 -7.69
CA ASP A 162 8.46 1.80 -8.74
C ASP A 162 9.43 0.61 -8.83
N VAL A 163 9.17 -0.42 -8.03
CA VAL A 163 10.04 -1.61 -7.97
C VAL A 163 10.00 -2.43 -9.26
N THR A 164 8.98 -2.23 -10.11
CA THR A 164 8.93 -2.88 -11.44
C THR A 164 10.07 -2.39 -12.33
N GLU A 165 10.61 -1.20 -12.10
CA GLU A 165 11.74 -0.67 -12.86
C GLU A 165 13.10 -1.26 -12.44
N CYS A 166 13.18 -1.85 -11.25
CA CYS A 166 14.40 -2.39 -10.65
C CYS A 166 15.00 -3.53 -11.50
N PRO A 167 16.30 -3.47 -11.87
CA PRO A 167 16.94 -4.52 -12.66
C PRO A 167 16.89 -5.91 -12.02
N LYS A 168 17.07 -6.01 -10.70
CA LYS A 168 17.01 -7.30 -9.96
C LYS A 168 15.59 -7.89 -10.01
N ILE A 169 14.56 -7.05 -9.89
CA ILE A 169 13.16 -7.48 -9.99
C ILE A 169 12.83 -7.89 -11.43
N LYS A 170 13.26 -7.12 -12.44
CA LYS A 170 13.09 -7.50 -13.85
C LYS A 170 13.74 -8.83 -14.18
N GLU A 171 14.96 -9.07 -13.70
CA GLU A 171 15.65 -10.34 -13.87
C GLU A 171 14.86 -11.48 -13.22
N PHE A 172 14.43 -11.30 -11.97
CA PHE A 172 13.55 -12.25 -11.28
C PHE A 172 12.28 -12.55 -12.08
N LEU A 173 11.54 -11.54 -12.55
CA LEU A 173 10.31 -11.73 -13.32
C LEU A 173 10.56 -12.49 -14.63
N LEU A 174 11.69 -12.26 -15.29
CA LEU A 174 12.08 -12.97 -16.50
C LEU A 174 12.40 -14.46 -16.24
N GLU A 175 12.91 -14.79 -15.06
CA GLU A 175 13.19 -16.17 -14.66
C GLU A 175 11.92 -16.97 -14.32
N GLN A 176 10.81 -16.29 -14.03
CA GLN A 176 9.52 -16.90 -13.74
C GLN A 176 8.57 -16.97 -14.95
N ALA A 177 8.95 -16.40 -16.10
CA ALA A 177 8.15 -16.35 -17.33
C ALA A 177 8.42 -17.54 -18.27
#